data_AF-A0A1F9LSC1-F1
#
_entry.id   AF-A0A1F9LSC1-F1
#
_cell.length_a   1.000
_cell.length_b   1.000
_cell.length_c   1.000
_cell.angle_alpha   90.00
_cell.angle_beta   90.00
_cell.angle_gamma   90.00
#
_symmetry.space_group_name_H-M   'P 1'
#
loop_
_entity.id
_entity.type
_entity.pdbx_description
1 polymer ?
#
loop_
_entity_poly.entity_id
_entity_poly.type
_entity_poly.pdbx_seq_one_letter_code
_entity_poly.pdbx_strand_id
1 'polypeptide(L)'
;MWIVLGLVLLGAESCPAQDYIVGEGDVLKITVYDNPDLSTTVRVDGEGNILMPLLGQVNVAGRPVAAVAGLLVSRLAEGYLVDPQVNVFIEEFKSKKAVILGQVIKPGQYELRGSTTLLEVISLAGGLAVDAGNTVTIKRRHDGADATTSDIITIDMNKLVEQGDTALNVQIMDGDTINISRTGMYFVTGEVNKPGSYKYDEKTTVIKAITMAGGFTDTASIGRLRIIRKVEDKETVLENVKMEAAVQPEDVIVVPESFF
;
A
#
# COMPACT_ATOMS: atom_id res chain seq x y z
N MET A 1 8.37 21.20 -58.07
CA MET A 1 7.04 21.80 -57.84
C MET A 1 6.07 20.81 -58.48
N TRP A 2 5.42 19.89 -57.77
CA TRP A 2 4.47 20.07 -56.68
C TRP A 2 4.73 19.09 -55.51
N ILE A 3 4.49 19.57 -54.28
CA ILE A 3 4.57 18.82 -53.03
C ILE A 3 3.25 18.07 -52.85
N VAL A 4 3.31 16.74 -52.67
CA VAL A 4 2.17 15.95 -52.20
C VAL A 4 2.22 15.97 -50.67
N LEU A 5 1.36 16.79 -50.08
CA LEU A 5 1.17 16.87 -48.63
C LEU A 5 0.20 15.74 -48.22
N GLY A 6 0.74 14.61 -47.79
CA GLY A 6 -0.03 13.51 -47.20
C GLY A 6 -0.45 13.89 -45.79
N LEU A 7 -1.75 14.15 -45.61
CA LEU A 7 -2.37 14.42 -44.32
C LEU A 7 -2.30 13.15 -43.45
N VAL A 8 -1.42 13.14 -42.45
CA VAL A 8 -1.39 12.12 -41.41
C VAL A 8 -2.58 12.39 -40.49
N LEU A 9 -3.62 11.54 -40.55
CA LEU A 9 -4.59 11.45 -39.47
C LEU A 9 -3.86 10.91 -38.24
N LEU A 10 -3.56 11.79 -37.28
CA LEU A 10 -3.30 11.36 -35.92
C LEU A 10 -4.58 10.69 -35.41
N GLY A 11 -4.54 9.37 -35.24
CA GLY A 11 -5.49 8.68 -34.39
C GLY A 11 -5.46 9.35 -33.02
N ALA A 12 -6.62 9.81 -32.56
CA ALA A 12 -6.77 10.19 -31.17
C ALA A 12 -6.48 8.95 -30.33
N GLU A 13 -5.30 8.91 -29.71
CA GLU A 13 -5.04 7.99 -28.61
C GLU A 13 -6.05 8.36 -27.52
N SER A 14 -7.11 7.57 -27.39
CA SER A 14 -7.97 7.64 -26.23
C SER A 14 -7.09 7.26 -25.04
N CYS A 15 -6.69 8.27 -24.27
CA CYS A 15 -6.12 8.08 -22.95
C CYS A 15 -7.10 7.17 -22.19
N PRO A 16 -6.71 5.96 -21.75
CA PRO A 16 -7.55 5.20 -20.87
C PRO A 16 -7.62 5.96 -19.55
N ALA A 17 -8.59 6.86 -19.44
CA ALA A 17 -9.14 7.24 -18.16
C ALA A 17 -9.58 5.91 -17.54
N GLN A 18 -8.88 5.50 -16.49
CA GLN A 18 -9.09 4.21 -15.87
C GLN A 18 -10.47 4.26 -15.21
N ASP A 19 -11.47 3.85 -15.98
CA ASP A 19 -12.86 3.98 -15.60
C ASP A 19 -13.09 3.14 -14.36
N TYR A 20 -13.56 3.80 -13.30
CA TYR A 20 -13.94 3.09 -12.10
C TYR A 20 -15.06 2.10 -12.45
N ILE A 21 -14.83 0.85 -12.08
CA ILE A 21 -15.82 -0.22 -12.20
C ILE A 21 -16.67 -0.20 -10.94
N VAL A 22 -17.98 -0.04 -11.12
CA VAL A 22 -18.97 -0.06 -10.05
C VAL A 22 -18.98 -1.42 -9.38
N GLY A 23 -18.94 -1.45 -8.05
CA GLY A 23 -19.05 -2.65 -7.25
C GLY A 23 -20.19 -2.59 -6.24
N GLU A 24 -20.40 -3.70 -5.54
CA GLU A 24 -21.44 -3.84 -4.53
C GLU A 24 -21.21 -2.89 -3.35
N GLY A 25 -22.30 -2.30 -2.82
CA GLY A 25 -22.24 -1.37 -1.70
C GLY A 25 -21.90 0.08 -2.06
N ASP A 26 -21.47 0.36 -3.30
CA ASP A 26 -21.25 1.73 -3.79
C ASP A 26 -22.56 2.53 -3.77
N VAL A 27 -22.43 3.84 -3.53
CA VAL A 27 -23.57 4.76 -3.58
C VAL A 27 -23.44 5.63 -4.83
N LEU A 28 -24.44 5.52 -5.70
CA LEU A 28 -24.51 6.20 -6.99
C LEU A 28 -25.57 7.30 -6.93
N LYS A 29 -25.16 8.51 -7.29
CA LYS A 29 -26.05 9.63 -7.55
C LYS A 29 -26.35 9.69 -9.05
N ILE A 30 -27.60 9.40 -9.40
CA ILE A 30 -28.09 9.42 -10.77
C ILE A 30 -28.85 10.71 -10.96
N THR A 31 -28.44 11.51 -11.93
CA THR A 31 -29.10 12.76 -12.30
C THR A 31 -29.64 12.65 -13.71
N VAL A 32 -30.94 12.82 -13.89
CA VAL A 32 -31.59 12.87 -15.20
C VAL A 32 -31.93 14.32 -15.50
N TYR A 33 -31.38 14.85 -16.60
CA TYR A 33 -31.59 16.24 -17.00
C TYR A 33 -33.07 16.53 -17.28
N ASP A 34 -33.53 17.72 -16.91
CA ASP A 34 -34.93 18.17 -16.98
C ASP A 34 -35.97 17.25 -16.31
N ASN A 35 -35.54 16.27 -15.52
CA ASN A 35 -36.40 15.29 -14.85
C ASN A 35 -35.91 15.05 -13.41
N PRO A 36 -36.09 16.02 -12.50
CA PRO A 36 -35.63 15.91 -11.11
C PRO A 36 -36.30 14.75 -10.35
N ASP A 37 -37.54 14.39 -10.72
CA ASP A 37 -38.28 13.29 -10.09
C ASP A 37 -37.64 11.91 -10.33
N LEU A 38 -36.79 11.79 -11.35
CA LEU A 38 -36.03 10.57 -11.67
C LEU A 38 -34.60 10.62 -11.13
N SER A 39 -34.16 11.75 -10.61
CA SER A 39 -32.83 11.92 -10.05
C SER A 39 -32.80 11.39 -8.62
N THR A 40 -32.04 10.32 -8.38
CA THR A 40 -32.03 9.62 -7.10
C THR A 40 -30.61 9.22 -6.70
N THR A 41 -30.44 9.02 -5.39
CA THR A 41 -29.21 8.48 -4.80
C THR A 41 -29.49 7.06 -4.33
N VAL A 42 -28.83 6.09 -4.93
CA VAL A 42 -29.13 4.66 -4.77
C VAL A 42 -27.87 3.91 -4.40
N ARG A 43 -28.00 2.89 -3.55
CA ARG A 43 -26.92 1.99 -3.20
C ARG A 43 -27.00 0.74 -4.07
N VAL A 44 -25.85 0.27 -4.54
CA VAL A 44 -25.71 -1.03 -5.22
C VAL A 44 -25.91 -2.14 -4.18
N ASP A 45 -26.90 -3.00 -4.40
CA ASP A 45 -27.17 -4.14 -3.53
C ASP A 45 -26.14 -5.27 -3.71
N GLY A 46 -26.25 -6.33 -2.91
CA GLY A 46 -25.35 -7.49 -2.95
C GLY A 46 -25.56 -8.43 -4.15
N GLU A 47 -26.53 -8.14 -5.03
CA GLU A 47 -26.67 -8.81 -6.33
C GLU A 47 -26.13 -7.90 -7.46
N GLY A 48 -25.58 -6.74 -7.11
CA GLY A 48 -25.03 -5.78 -8.05
C GLY A 48 -26.05 -4.91 -8.76
N ASN A 49 -27.27 -4.80 -8.21
CA ASN A 49 -28.36 -4.04 -8.79
C ASN A 49 -28.58 -2.70 -8.07
N ILE A 50 -29.21 -1.77 -8.78
CA ILE A 50 -29.73 -0.51 -8.24
C ILE A 50 -31.22 -0.40 -8.49
N LEU A 51 -31.93 0.32 -7.61
CA LEU A 51 -33.34 0.61 -7.77
C LEU A 51 -33.54 1.96 -8.46
N MET A 52 -33.95 1.95 -9.72
CA MET A 52 -34.21 3.16 -10.50
C MET A 52 -35.73 3.37 -10.67
N PRO A 53 -36.27 4.59 -10.44
CA PRO A 53 -37.64 4.91 -10.79
C PRO A 53 -37.95 4.56 -12.26
N LEU A 54 -39.16 4.05 -12.52
CA LEU A 54 -39.65 3.57 -13.82
C LEU A 54 -38.98 2.28 -14.35
N LEU A 55 -37.69 2.08 -14.11
CA LEU A 55 -36.95 0.92 -14.62
C LEU A 55 -36.88 -0.25 -13.63
N GLY A 56 -37.17 -0.02 -12.35
CA GLY A 56 -37.05 -1.04 -11.32
C GLY A 56 -35.58 -1.40 -11.05
N GLN A 57 -35.28 -2.69 -10.91
CA GLN A 57 -33.91 -3.16 -10.65
C GLN A 57 -33.08 -3.18 -11.94
N VAL A 58 -31.92 -2.53 -11.90
CA VAL A 58 -30.97 -2.49 -13.01
C VAL A 58 -29.61 -2.99 -12.54
N ASN A 59 -29.04 -3.97 -13.25
CA ASN A 59 -27.72 -4.53 -12.94
C ASN A 59 -26.60 -3.58 -13.40
N VAL A 60 -25.75 -3.17 -12.46
CA VAL A 60 -24.70 -2.16 -12.67
C VAL A 60 -23.32 -2.61 -12.19
N ALA A 61 -23.23 -3.61 -11.31
CA ALA A 61 -21.95 -4.12 -10.84
C ALA A 61 -21.11 -4.71 -11.99
N GLY A 62 -19.79 -4.56 -11.88
CA GLY A 62 -18.84 -5.04 -12.89
C GLY A 62 -18.81 -4.20 -14.17
N ARG A 63 -19.56 -3.08 -14.24
CA ARG A 63 -19.57 -2.17 -15.39
C ARG A 63 -18.85 -0.86 -15.06
N PRO A 64 -18.15 -0.26 -16.03
CA PRO A 64 -17.68 1.12 -15.94
C PRO A 64 -18.85 2.10 -15.71
N VAL A 65 -18.64 3.17 -14.95
CA VAL A 65 -19.67 4.20 -14.70
C VAL A 65 -20.25 4.75 -16.01
N ALA A 66 -19.42 4.98 -17.03
CA ALA A 66 -19.86 5.45 -18.33
C ALA A 66 -20.80 4.45 -19.04
N ALA A 67 -20.52 3.15 -18.91
CA ALA A 67 -21.38 2.10 -19.46
C ALA A 67 -22.71 2.00 -18.72
N VAL A 68 -22.72 2.23 -17.40
CA VAL A 68 -23.96 2.31 -16.60
C VAL A 68 -24.81 3.49 -17.05
N ALA A 69 -24.22 4.67 -17.26
CA ALA A 69 -24.94 5.84 -17.78
C ALA A 69 -25.57 5.54 -19.15
N GLY A 70 -24.83 4.95 -20.08
CA GLY A 70 -25.34 4.55 -21.40
C GLY A 70 -26.49 3.54 -21.33
N LEU A 71 -26.40 2.56 -20.41
CA LEU A 71 -27.47 1.59 -20.17
C LEU A 71 -28.76 2.25 -19.66
N LEU A 72 -28.64 3.22 -18.76
CA LEU A 72 -29.81 3.95 -18.24
C LEU A 72 -30.45 4.82 -19.32
N VAL A 73 -29.65 5.47 -20.17
CA VAL A 73 -30.14 6.25 -21.31
C VAL A 73 -30.98 5.37 -22.25
N SER A 74 -30.47 4.20 -22.65
CA SER A 74 -31.20 3.32 -23.57
C SER A 74 -32.52 2.82 -22.96
N ARG A 75 -32.49 2.38 -21.70
CA ARG A 75 -33.68 1.86 -21.01
C ARG A 75 -34.75 2.92 -20.75
N LEU A 76 -34.36 4.17 -20.50
CA LEU A 76 -35.31 5.28 -20.36
C LEU A 76 -35.88 5.71 -21.72
N ALA A 77 -35.08 5.66 -22.79
CA ALA A 77 -35.50 6.02 -24.14
C ALA A 77 -36.47 5.01 -24.78
N GLU A 78 -36.45 3.75 -24.34
CA GLU A 78 -37.29 2.66 -24.88
C GLU A 78 -38.80 2.85 -24.64
N GLY A 79 -39.22 3.72 -23.71
CA GLY A 79 -40.65 3.92 -23.45
C GLY A 79 -41.05 5.01 -22.48
N TYR A 80 -40.09 5.76 -21.92
CA TYR A 80 -40.38 6.73 -20.86
C TYR A 80 -39.99 8.17 -21.23
N LEU A 81 -38.89 8.37 -21.97
CA LEU A 81 -38.35 9.69 -22.29
C LEU A 81 -37.89 9.79 -23.74
N VAL A 82 -37.91 10.99 -24.31
CA VAL A 82 -37.32 11.30 -25.62
C VAL A 82 -35.97 11.99 -25.36
N ASP A 83 -34.88 11.38 -25.85
CA ASP A 83 -33.49 11.86 -25.68
C ASP A 83 -33.09 12.16 -24.21
N PRO A 84 -33.17 11.17 -23.30
CA PRO A 84 -32.79 11.37 -21.90
C PRO A 84 -31.28 11.57 -21.75
N GLN A 85 -30.88 12.61 -21.01
CA GLN A 85 -29.49 12.84 -20.63
C GLN A 85 -29.28 12.43 -19.17
N VAL A 86 -28.49 11.38 -18.95
CA VAL A 86 -28.26 10.79 -17.63
C VAL A 86 -26.79 10.96 -17.23
N ASN A 87 -26.57 11.55 -16.06
CA ASN A 87 -25.26 11.59 -15.42
C ASN A 87 -25.24 10.67 -14.21
N VAL A 88 -24.19 9.85 -14.08
CA VAL A 88 -23.99 8.93 -12.96
C VAL A 88 -22.70 9.30 -12.26
N PHE A 89 -22.79 9.61 -10.97
CA PHE A 89 -21.65 9.94 -10.13
C PHE A 89 -21.59 9.03 -8.92
N ILE A 90 -20.40 8.61 -8.49
CA ILE A 90 -20.23 7.81 -7.28
C ILE A 90 -20.07 8.76 -6.10
N GLU A 91 -21.07 8.77 -5.22
CA GLU A 91 -21.05 9.59 -4.01
C GLU A 91 -20.24 8.93 -2.89
N GLU A 92 -20.33 7.60 -2.76
CA GLU A 92 -19.54 6.82 -1.79
C GLU A 92 -18.92 5.59 -2.45
N PHE A 93 -17.60 5.47 -2.34
CA PHE A 93 -16.81 4.33 -2.81
C PHE A 93 -16.68 3.30 -1.70
N LYS A 94 -17.59 2.32 -1.66
CA LYS A 94 -17.69 1.33 -0.58
C LYS A 94 -17.42 -0.10 -1.02
N SER A 95 -17.30 -0.32 -2.33
CA SER A 95 -17.05 -1.64 -2.90
C SER A 95 -15.61 -2.10 -2.76
N LYS A 96 -14.64 -1.17 -2.77
CA LYS A 96 -13.21 -1.51 -2.75
C LYS A 96 -12.57 -1.18 -1.41
N LYS A 97 -11.94 -2.17 -0.77
CA LYS A 97 -11.31 -2.00 0.54
C LYS A 97 -9.96 -2.70 0.59
N ALA A 98 -9.01 -2.07 1.27
CA ALA A 98 -7.72 -2.68 1.63
C ALA A 98 -7.58 -2.72 3.16
N VAL A 99 -6.83 -3.69 3.66
CA VAL A 99 -6.53 -3.83 5.08
C VAL A 99 -5.06 -3.51 5.29
N ILE A 100 -4.78 -2.56 6.20
CA ILE A 100 -3.41 -2.22 6.59
C ILE A 100 -3.16 -2.73 8.01
N LEU A 101 -2.12 -3.53 8.14
CA LEU A 101 -1.66 -4.14 9.38
C LEU A 101 -0.19 -3.78 9.64
N GLY A 102 0.22 -3.88 10.90
CA GLY A 102 1.61 -3.68 11.30
C GLY A 102 1.94 -2.25 11.71
N GLN A 103 3.16 -1.81 11.43
CA GLN A 103 3.73 -0.58 11.98
C GLN A 103 3.39 0.68 11.15
N VAL A 104 2.12 1.08 11.21
CA VAL A 104 1.61 2.37 10.71
C VAL A 104 0.97 3.15 11.85
N ILE A 105 0.76 4.45 11.67
CA ILE A 105 0.16 5.29 12.72
C ILE A 105 -1.28 4.83 13.05
N LYS A 106 -2.06 4.47 12.04
CA LYS A 106 -3.44 3.98 12.20
C LYS A 106 -3.63 2.67 11.40
N PRO A 107 -3.42 1.49 12.00
CA PRO A 107 -3.78 0.24 11.34
C PRO A 107 -5.32 0.11 11.25
N GLY A 108 -5.81 -0.55 10.21
CA GLY A 108 -7.25 -0.70 10.00
C GLY A 108 -7.64 -0.97 8.55
N GLN A 109 -8.94 -0.97 8.30
CA GLN A 109 -9.52 -1.13 6.98
C GLN A 109 -9.75 0.25 6.34
N TYR A 110 -9.38 0.38 5.07
CA TYR A 110 -9.45 1.63 4.31
C TYR A 110 -10.25 1.41 3.03
N GLU A 111 -11.16 2.34 2.74
CA GLU A 111 -11.92 2.39 1.49
C GLU A 111 -11.05 2.99 0.39
N LEU A 112 -10.95 2.28 -0.75
CA LEU A 112 -10.13 2.69 -1.88
C LEU A 112 -10.97 3.53 -2.85
N ARG A 113 -10.38 4.62 -3.35
CA ARG A 113 -11.01 5.52 -4.32
C ARG A 113 -10.23 5.46 -5.63
N GLY A 114 -10.88 5.04 -6.70
CA GLY A 114 -10.23 4.98 -8.02
C GLY A 114 -8.98 4.11 -8.04
N SER A 115 -7.93 4.60 -8.68
CA SER A 115 -6.59 3.98 -8.74
C SER A 115 -5.73 4.45 -7.57
N THR A 116 -5.85 3.79 -6.41
CA THR A 116 -5.06 4.10 -5.21
C THR A 116 -3.72 3.35 -5.22
N THR A 117 -2.63 4.03 -4.89
CA THR A 117 -1.27 3.42 -4.83
C THR A 117 -0.85 3.09 -3.39
N LEU A 118 0.19 2.28 -3.22
CA LEU A 118 0.69 1.90 -1.90
C LEU A 118 1.05 3.11 -1.02
N LEU A 119 1.78 4.08 -1.56
CA LEU A 119 2.13 5.30 -0.82
C LEU A 119 0.92 6.11 -0.39
N GLU A 120 -0.11 6.17 -1.25
CA GLU A 120 -1.35 6.87 -0.94
C GLU A 120 -2.11 6.17 0.19
N VAL A 121 -2.21 4.84 0.15
CA VAL A 121 -2.84 4.04 1.22
C VAL A 121 -2.08 4.19 2.55
N ILE A 122 -0.74 4.18 2.54
CA ILE A 122 0.06 4.44 3.75
C ILE A 122 -0.14 5.86 4.25
N SER A 123 -0.30 6.83 3.36
CA SER A 123 -0.55 8.23 3.72
C SER A 123 -1.93 8.39 4.38
N LEU A 124 -2.96 7.69 3.90
CA LEU A 124 -4.28 7.61 4.54
C LEU A 124 -4.19 7.02 5.95
N ALA A 125 -3.27 6.08 6.17
CA ALA A 125 -2.97 5.52 7.49
C ALA A 125 -2.21 6.47 8.44
N GLY A 126 -1.88 7.69 7.98
CA GLY A 126 -1.11 8.67 8.73
C GLY A 126 0.41 8.50 8.59
N GLY A 127 0.88 7.67 7.67
CA GLY A 127 2.29 7.37 7.45
C GLY A 127 2.79 6.14 8.23
N LEU A 128 4.08 5.85 8.04
CA LEU A 128 4.78 4.80 8.76
C LEU A 128 4.99 5.18 10.23
N ALA A 129 4.89 4.22 11.13
CA ALA A 129 5.21 4.43 12.53
C ALA A 129 6.73 4.61 12.73
N VAL A 130 7.14 5.20 13.87
CA VAL A 130 8.58 5.44 14.17
C VAL A 130 9.36 4.12 14.32
N ASP A 131 8.70 3.02 14.66
CA ASP A 131 9.25 1.67 14.74
C ASP A 131 8.90 0.80 13.51
N ALA A 132 8.46 1.42 12.42
CA ALA A 132 8.26 0.70 11.16
C ALA A 132 9.58 0.18 10.61
N GLY A 133 9.53 -1.06 10.11
CA GLY A 133 10.60 -1.64 9.33
C GLY A 133 10.51 -1.19 7.87
N ASN A 134 11.54 -1.56 7.10
CA ASN A 134 11.66 -1.14 5.71
C ASN A 134 10.96 -2.09 4.74
N THR A 135 10.31 -3.15 5.23
CA THR A 135 9.69 -4.17 4.39
C THR A 135 8.18 -4.10 4.52
N VAL A 136 7.50 -3.98 3.38
CA VAL A 136 6.06 -4.09 3.29
C VAL A 136 5.71 -5.30 2.45
N THR A 137 4.80 -6.12 2.96
CA THR A 137 4.30 -7.29 2.28
C THR A 137 2.84 -7.08 1.95
N ILE A 138 2.50 -7.16 0.67
CA ILE A 138 1.12 -7.12 0.20
C ILE A 138 0.72 -8.55 -0.12
N LYS A 139 -0.35 -9.01 0.53
CA LYS A 139 -1.02 -10.27 0.19
C LYS A 139 -2.23 -9.94 -0.64
N ARG A 140 -2.20 -10.34 -1.90
CA ARG A 140 -3.33 -10.19 -2.83
C ARG A 140 -4.05 -11.50 -2.96
N ARG A 141 -5.37 -11.46 -2.75
CA ARG A 141 -6.25 -12.61 -3.00
C ARG A 141 -6.62 -12.62 -4.47
N HIS A 142 -6.39 -13.73 -5.16
CA HIS A 142 -6.89 -13.92 -6.52
C HIS A 142 -8.28 -14.56 -6.47
N ASP A 143 -9.27 -13.92 -7.10
CA ASP A 143 -10.58 -14.52 -7.31
C ASP A 143 -10.55 -15.32 -8.63
N GLY A 144 -10.45 -16.65 -8.50
CA GLY A 144 -10.40 -17.60 -9.61
C GLY A 144 -10.31 -19.05 -9.12
N ALA A 145 -10.41 -20.02 -10.04
CA ALA A 145 -10.37 -21.46 -9.71
C ALA A 145 -9.10 -21.92 -8.96
N ASP A 146 -8.05 -21.09 -8.95
CA ASP A 146 -6.81 -21.23 -8.17
C ASP A 146 -6.78 -20.33 -6.91
N ALA A 147 -7.90 -20.28 -6.17
CA ALA A 147 -8.06 -19.49 -4.93
C ALA A 147 -7.09 -19.88 -3.77
N THR A 148 -6.17 -20.81 -4.01
CA THR A 148 -5.11 -21.26 -3.10
C THR A 148 -3.78 -20.52 -3.28
N THR A 149 -3.58 -19.77 -4.37
CA THR A 149 -2.34 -19.00 -4.61
C THR A 149 -2.55 -17.54 -4.24
N SER A 150 -2.05 -17.14 -3.07
CA SER A 150 -1.98 -15.71 -2.69
C SER A 150 -0.68 -15.13 -3.24
N ASP A 151 -0.78 -14.06 -4.03
CA ASP A 151 0.42 -13.34 -4.47
C ASP A 151 0.98 -12.55 -3.29
N ILE A 152 2.24 -12.84 -2.95
CA ILE A 152 2.97 -12.14 -1.89
C ILE A 152 3.96 -11.19 -2.56
N ILE A 153 3.58 -9.92 -2.65
CA ILE A 153 4.43 -8.86 -3.19
C ILE A 153 5.21 -8.26 -2.03
N THR A 154 6.53 -8.37 -2.07
CA THR A 154 7.41 -7.78 -1.04
C THR A 154 8.08 -6.53 -1.60
N ILE A 155 7.94 -5.43 -0.88
CA ILE A 155 8.40 -4.10 -1.29
C ILE A 155 9.33 -3.54 -0.22
N ASP A 156 10.45 -3.01 -0.68
CA ASP A 156 11.44 -2.31 0.12
C ASP A 156 11.12 -0.80 0.14
N MET A 157 10.75 -0.30 1.31
CA MET A 157 10.35 1.09 1.54
C MET A 157 11.52 2.06 1.43
N ASN A 158 12.76 1.64 1.70
CA ASN A 158 13.91 2.52 1.55
C ASN A 158 14.10 2.88 0.07
N LYS A 159 13.96 1.89 -0.82
CA LYS A 159 14.03 2.13 -2.26
C LYS A 159 12.88 3.01 -2.75
N LEU A 160 11.68 2.76 -2.26
CA LEU A 160 10.50 3.51 -2.67
C LEU A 160 10.51 4.97 -2.17
N VAL A 161 10.83 5.20 -0.89
CA VAL A 161 10.70 6.51 -0.23
C VAL A 161 11.99 7.33 -0.33
N GLU A 162 13.16 6.72 -0.09
CA GLU A 162 14.43 7.48 -0.08
C GLU A 162 15.05 7.57 -1.48
N GLN A 163 15.00 6.47 -2.26
CA GLN A 163 15.61 6.43 -3.59
C GLN A 163 14.63 6.84 -4.70
N GLY A 164 13.35 7.01 -4.37
CA GLY A 164 12.31 7.44 -5.30
C GLY A 164 11.99 6.43 -6.40
N ASP A 165 12.20 5.13 -6.15
CA ASP A 165 11.89 4.09 -7.12
C ASP A 165 10.38 3.88 -7.25
N THR A 166 9.77 4.61 -8.19
CA THR A 166 8.32 4.58 -8.43
C THR A 166 7.84 3.25 -8.98
N ALA A 167 8.71 2.38 -9.49
CA ALA A 167 8.32 1.05 -9.96
C ALA A 167 7.84 0.16 -8.81
N LEU A 168 8.26 0.46 -7.58
CA LEU A 168 7.83 -0.20 -6.35
C LEU A 168 6.51 0.36 -5.80
N ASN A 169 5.99 1.48 -6.35
CA ASN A 169 4.71 2.07 -5.92
C ASN A 169 3.53 1.35 -6.58
N VAL A 170 3.32 0.09 -6.18
CA VAL A 170 2.29 -0.75 -6.78
C VAL A 170 0.89 -0.19 -6.51
N GLN A 171 -0.01 -0.42 -7.47
CA GLN A 171 -1.43 -0.15 -7.28
C GLN A 171 -2.05 -1.16 -6.30
N ILE A 172 -2.83 -0.65 -5.36
CA ILE A 172 -3.56 -1.45 -4.38
C ILE A 172 -4.91 -1.83 -4.97
N MET A 173 -5.23 -3.11 -4.86
CA MET A 173 -6.47 -3.69 -5.34
C MET A 173 -7.43 -4.00 -4.19
N ASP A 174 -8.69 -4.22 -4.54
CA ASP A 174 -9.68 -4.67 -3.56
C ASP A 174 -9.26 -6.00 -2.92
N GLY A 175 -9.46 -6.10 -1.61
CA GLY A 175 -9.09 -7.28 -0.82
C GLY A 175 -7.59 -7.39 -0.47
N ASP A 176 -6.74 -6.47 -0.92
CA ASP A 176 -5.31 -6.47 -0.57
C ASP A 176 -5.12 -6.32 0.94
N THR A 177 -4.24 -7.17 1.50
CA THR A 177 -3.76 -7.03 2.89
C THR A 177 -2.32 -6.56 2.88
N ILE A 178 -2.11 -5.35 3.34
CA ILE A 178 -0.81 -4.68 3.41
C ILE A 178 -0.28 -4.85 4.84
N ASN A 179 0.85 -5.53 4.98
CA ASN A 179 1.52 -5.74 6.26
C ASN A 179 2.86 -5.01 6.29
N ILE A 180 3.01 -4.07 7.22
CA ILE A 180 4.25 -3.32 7.43
C ILE A 180 5.03 -3.99 8.56
N SER A 181 6.25 -4.45 8.26
CA SER A 181 7.09 -5.10 9.26
C SER A 181 7.47 -4.13 10.38
N ARG A 182 7.81 -4.67 11.55
CA ARG A 182 8.44 -3.89 12.61
C ARG A 182 9.94 -3.83 12.37
N THR A 183 10.54 -2.69 12.68
CA THR A 183 11.99 -2.55 12.67
C THR A 183 12.62 -3.56 13.63
N GLY A 184 13.69 -4.21 13.20
CA GLY A 184 14.47 -5.08 14.08
C GLY A 184 15.04 -4.28 15.25
N MET A 185 15.39 -4.95 16.34
CA MET A 185 16.17 -4.33 17.41
C MET A 185 17.50 -5.05 17.56
N TYR A 186 18.52 -4.38 18.07
CA TYR A 186 19.75 -5.01 18.54
C TYR A 186 20.06 -4.45 19.93
N PHE A 187 20.90 -5.15 20.68
CA PHE A 187 21.22 -4.81 22.06
C PHE A 187 22.70 -4.47 22.18
N VAL A 188 23.02 -3.45 22.98
CA VAL A 188 24.40 -3.09 23.33
C VAL A 188 24.55 -3.17 24.83
N THR A 189 25.55 -3.90 25.30
CA THR A 189 25.83 -4.11 26.73
C THR A 189 27.31 -4.05 27.05
N GLY A 190 27.62 -3.91 28.33
CA GLY A 190 28.98 -3.77 28.86
C GLY A 190 29.47 -2.33 28.89
N GLU A 191 30.74 -2.14 28.55
CA GLU A 191 31.49 -0.89 28.69
C GLU A 191 31.18 0.15 27.60
N VAL A 192 29.94 0.63 27.61
CA VAL A 192 29.44 1.75 26.78
C VAL A 192 28.72 2.76 27.66
N ASN A 193 28.61 4.01 27.21
CA ASN A 193 28.01 5.07 28.02
C ASN A 193 26.49 4.89 28.24
N LYS A 194 25.79 4.27 27.30
CA LYS A 194 24.35 4.00 27.37
C LYS A 194 24.04 2.57 26.92
N PRO A 195 24.19 1.55 27.79
CA PRO A 195 23.73 0.20 27.49
C PRO A 195 22.22 0.19 27.27
N GLY A 196 21.73 -0.66 26.36
CA GLY A 196 20.30 -0.74 26.06
C GLY A 196 19.97 -1.38 24.71
N SER A 197 18.69 -1.34 24.36
CA SER A 197 18.19 -1.75 23.05
C SER A 197 18.10 -0.57 22.09
N TYR A 198 18.39 -0.84 20.83
CA TYR A 198 18.44 0.15 19.76
C TYR A 198 17.75 -0.39 18.52
N LYS A 199 17.18 0.52 17.72
CA LYS A 199 16.53 0.16 16.47
C LYS A 199 17.57 -0.21 15.42
N TYR A 200 17.33 -1.32 14.73
CA TYR A 200 18.13 -1.76 13.62
C TYR A 200 17.72 -1.00 12.35
N ASP A 201 18.69 -0.45 11.64
CA ASP A 201 18.51 0.04 10.28
C ASP A 201 19.30 -0.79 9.28
N GLU A 202 18.83 -0.79 8.04
CA GLU A 202 19.60 -1.38 6.95
C GLU A 202 20.92 -0.62 6.84
N LYS A 203 22.04 -1.34 7.07
CA LYS A 203 23.43 -0.86 7.19
C LYS A 203 23.89 -0.45 8.60
N THR A 204 23.26 -0.95 9.67
CA THR A 204 23.84 -0.83 11.02
C THR A 204 25.15 -1.62 11.12
N THR A 205 26.25 -0.94 11.49
CA THR A 205 27.55 -1.53 11.82
C THR A 205 27.83 -1.44 13.32
N VAL A 206 28.82 -2.20 13.81
CA VAL A 206 29.23 -2.15 15.23
C VAL A 206 29.59 -0.72 15.64
N ILE A 207 30.35 0.01 14.84
CA ILE A 207 30.72 1.40 15.17
C ILE A 207 29.49 2.31 15.29
N LYS A 208 28.52 2.18 14.38
CA LYS A 208 27.27 2.94 14.44
C LYS A 208 26.48 2.58 15.68
N ALA A 209 26.41 1.29 16.01
CA ALA A 209 25.72 0.78 17.17
C ALA A 209 26.30 1.32 18.49
N ILE A 210 27.62 1.27 18.64
CA ILE A 210 28.30 1.84 19.82
C ILE A 210 28.15 3.36 19.88
N THR A 211 28.19 4.05 18.74
CA THR A 211 27.97 5.50 18.67
C THR A 211 26.57 5.87 19.16
N MET A 212 25.54 5.11 18.73
CA MET A 212 24.17 5.27 19.23
C MET A 212 24.07 4.98 20.73
N ALA A 213 24.88 4.05 21.25
CA ALA A 213 25.04 3.77 22.67
C ALA A 213 25.88 4.82 23.44
N GLY A 214 26.16 5.98 22.83
CA GLY A 214 26.89 7.07 23.47
C GLY A 214 28.41 6.89 23.49
N GLY A 215 28.96 5.92 22.75
CA GLY A 215 30.38 5.63 22.70
C GLY A 215 30.85 4.66 23.79
N PHE A 216 32.15 4.34 23.74
CA PHE A 216 32.83 3.52 24.74
C PHE A 216 33.04 4.28 26.06
N THR A 217 33.11 3.54 27.17
CA THR A 217 33.67 4.06 28.43
C THR A 217 35.21 4.04 28.38
N ASP A 218 35.86 4.75 29.31
CA ASP A 218 37.33 4.79 29.40
C ASP A 218 37.95 3.41 29.72
N THR A 219 37.16 2.51 30.30
CA THR A 219 37.51 1.14 30.69
C THR A 219 37.18 0.11 29.61
N ALA A 220 36.67 0.51 28.44
CA ALA A 220 36.23 -0.41 27.40
C ALA A 220 37.39 -1.09 26.66
N SER A 221 37.24 -2.39 26.40
CA SER A 221 38.19 -3.16 25.60
C SER A 221 37.77 -3.21 24.11
N ILE A 222 38.19 -2.19 23.36
CA ILE A 222 37.88 -1.97 21.93
C ILE A 222 38.26 -3.18 21.03
N GLY A 223 39.34 -3.90 21.35
CA GLY A 223 39.82 -5.04 20.53
C GLY A 223 39.12 -6.38 20.79
N ARG A 224 38.33 -6.49 21.87
CA ARG A 224 37.70 -7.76 22.32
C ARG A 224 36.18 -7.72 22.21
N LEU A 225 35.65 -6.95 21.28
CA LEU A 225 34.22 -6.86 21.04
C LEU A 225 33.66 -8.24 20.67
N ARG A 226 32.48 -8.54 21.22
CA ARG A 226 31.77 -9.78 20.92
C ARG A 226 30.38 -9.48 20.41
N ILE A 227 29.91 -10.28 19.46
CA ILE A 227 28.49 -10.30 19.07
C ILE A 227 27.95 -11.69 19.42
N ILE A 228 26.87 -11.73 20.20
CA ILE A 228 26.08 -12.93 20.40
C ILE A 228 24.93 -12.87 19.40
N ARG A 229 24.90 -13.81 18.46
CA ARG A 229 23.93 -13.88 17.37
C ARG A 229 23.21 -15.21 17.41
N LYS A 230 21.88 -15.16 17.36
CA LYS A 230 21.04 -16.35 17.28
C LYS A 230 20.78 -16.72 15.82
N VAL A 231 21.30 -17.85 15.36
CA VAL A 231 21.08 -18.40 14.01
C VAL A 231 20.40 -19.75 14.14
N GLU A 232 19.21 -19.92 13.56
CA GLU A 232 18.45 -21.19 13.61
C GLU A 232 18.31 -21.78 15.02
N ASP A 233 17.92 -20.95 15.99
CA ASP A 233 17.80 -21.30 17.41
C ASP A 233 19.10 -21.69 18.14
N LYS A 234 20.26 -21.55 17.50
CA LYS A 234 21.57 -21.70 18.15
C LYS A 234 22.24 -20.35 18.34
N GLU A 235 22.74 -20.13 19.56
CA GLU A 235 23.58 -18.97 19.86
C GLU A 235 24.99 -19.19 19.33
N THR A 236 25.47 -18.23 18.55
CA THR A 236 26.84 -18.15 18.04
C THR A 236 27.50 -16.92 18.62
N VAL A 237 28.71 -17.06 19.13
CA VAL A 237 29.50 -15.93 19.65
C VAL A 237 30.60 -15.63 18.66
N LEU A 238 30.52 -14.43 18.07
CA LEU A 238 31.58 -13.87 17.25
C LEU A 238 32.52 -13.11 18.16
N GLU A 239 33.79 -13.49 18.20
CA GLU A 239 34.82 -12.84 19.01
C GLU A 239 35.68 -11.89 18.18
N ASN A 240 36.29 -10.90 18.85
CA ASN A 240 37.20 -9.91 18.27
C ASN A 240 36.60 -9.24 17.02
N VAL A 241 35.32 -8.85 17.12
CA VAL A 241 34.56 -8.31 16.01
C VAL A 241 35.10 -6.93 15.62
N LYS A 242 35.27 -6.72 14.31
CA LYS A 242 35.69 -5.43 13.75
C LYS A 242 34.59 -4.37 13.84
N MET A 243 34.98 -3.11 13.91
CA MET A 243 34.07 -1.96 13.99
C MET A 243 33.14 -1.83 12.79
N GLU A 244 33.60 -2.25 11.61
CA GLU A 244 32.86 -2.19 10.35
C GLU A 244 31.93 -3.40 10.16
N ALA A 245 31.97 -4.37 11.06
CA ALA A 245 31.13 -5.56 10.96
C ALA A 245 29.65 -5.19 10.97
N ALA A 246 28.88 -5.83 10.10
CA ALA A 246 27.44 -5.65 10.02
C ALA A 246 26.75 -6.32 11.22
N VAL A 247 25.87 -5.55 11.85
CA VAL A 247 24.97 -6.01 12.91
C VAL A 247 23.72 -6.59 12.24
N GLN A 248 23.09 -7.55 12.88
CA GLN A 248 21.81 -8.13 12.47
C GLN A 248 20.73 -7.85 13.52
N PRO A 249 19.44 -7.91 13.14
CA PRO A 249 18.36 -7.93 14.12
C PRO A 249 18.58 -9.03 15.17
N GLU A 250 18.24 -8.71 16.41
CA GLU A 250 18.38 -9.51 17.64
C GLU A 250 19.83 -9.80 18.07
N ASP A 251 20.84 -9.20 17.43
CA ASP A 251 22.23 -9.30 17.90
C ASP A 251 22.41 -8.64 19.27
N VAL A 252 23.24 -9.24 20.12
CA VAL A 252 23.73 -8.63 21.36
C VAL A 252 25.21 -8.30 21.22
N ILE A 253 25.52 -7.01 21.14
CA ILE A 253 26.88 -6.48 21.11
C ILE A 253 27.36 -6.34 22.55
N VAL A 254 28.41 -7.08 22.89
CA VAL A 254 29.01 -7.08 24.23
C VAL A 254 30.37 -6.39 24.16
N VAL A 255 30.50 -5.29 24.89
CA VAL A 255 31.76 -4.56 25.07
C VAL A 255 32.37 -4.95 26.41
N PRO A 256 33.42 -5.79 26.45
CA PRO A 256 34.03 -6.17 27.71
C PRO A 256 34.90 -5.06 28.30
N GLU A 257 35.15 -5.15 29.60
CA GLU A 257 36.11 -4.31 30.32
C GLU A 257 37.55 -4.66 29.96
N SER A 258 38.40 -3.63 29.88
CA SER A 258 39.84 -3.74 29.72
C SER A 258 40.48 -4.08 31.06
N PHE A 259 41.03 -5.29 31.16
CA PHE A 259 41.88 -5.65 32.29
C PHE A 259 43.31 -5.22 31.93
N PHE A 260 43.88 -4.35 32.77
CA PHE A 260 45.27 -3.87 32.67
C PHE A 260 46.29 -5.03 32.74
#